data_AF-A0A166F359-F1
#
_entry.id   AF-A0A166F359-F1
#
_cell.length_a   1.000
_cell.length_b   1.000
_cell.length_c   1.000
_cell.angle_alpha   90.00
_cell.angle_beta   90.00
_cell.angle_gamma   90.00
#
_symmetry.space_group_name_H-M   'P 1'
#
loop_
_entity.id
_entity.type
_entity.pdbx_description
1 polymer ?
#
loop_
_entity_poly.entity_id
_entity_poly.type
_entity_poly.pdbx_seq_one_letter_code
_entity_poly.pdbx_strand_id
1 'polypeptide(L)'
;MHITPNLLITALIYVQLPIVAMAQDQNFPIPSEWRNHSFSPSTPQIISVAQNAVNALAETVNSTSNGTNYALDTWQSANVLASIAQFDYVSGTTTNHNLVRQSFTAFQSSHPVFFASHDPPHNVTSDPLMWGLAAFHSYRAYNDSDLLEIATSIWSSMQEYVVTAQDVNSGTPSKRNGTLPTNCPLNTPDTSVGAVFWSATNPGDYTSTGETVGAYVALSAHLWEATNNTDYLDSADQSAQFMYTHMYSDHSQVIQHTFDVLKWLTVLSAAPPPANSKWASMLLQRLVEITVTSSFWTTPNDNSTAGILFEASTQNATQNSRSFNYRNIFIGALLEIWLRTDRSRSMAAFIEAFIAVQFNALQDLAFNNGTYSPIWTSPAPPEAELLPWGQLAAIPVLNAAFKIVSNSSPPTSSSTGAPSPTSSAPSGDPSFGSDASSSSRSLSGGAIAGIVIGSVGGFVLMVASVFLALRYKRRLSKERQVTYPSFVPSAMYRQPAEMTGAVGLLPAEYSWEDEHGYGSGQRYLTEKDSAAEPSVTGPLAEKSSAE
;
A
#
# COMPACT_ATOMS: atom_id res chain seq x y z
N MET A 1 27.75 -57.21 41.50
CA MET A 1 28.04 -58.26 40.51
C MET A 1 26.77 -58.51 39.73
N HIS A 2 26.57 -57.82 38.61
CA HIS A 2 25.64 -58.24 37.55
C HIS A 2 26.00 -57.48 36.28
N ILE A 3 26.24 -58.27 35.24
CA ILE A 3 26.65 -57.92 33.89
C ILE A 3 25.37 -57.75 33.04
N THR A 4 25.40 -56.83 32.09
CA THR A 4 24.40 -56.57 31.03
C THR A 4 24.10 -57.80 30.16
N PRO A 5 22.97 -57.83 29.42
CA PRO A 5 23.11 -57.56 27.97
C PRO A 5 21.90 -56.89 27.28
N ASN A 6 22.22 -56.34 26.11
CA ASN A 6 21.36 -55.91 25.00
C ASN A 6 20.34 -56.97 24.53
N LEU A 7 19.40 -56.48 23.69
CA LEU A 7 18.50 -57.17 22.74
C LEU A 7 17.07 -57.46 23.21
N LEU A 8 16.18 -56.50 22.95
CA LEU A 8 14.89 -56.78 22.32
C LEU A 8 14.40 -55.53 21.58
N ILE A 9 14.78 -55.46 20.31
CA ILE A 9 14.19 -54.64 19.26
C ILE A 9 12.78 -55.17 18.99
N THR A 10 11.72 -54.34 18.99
CA THR A 10 10.83 -54.19 17.81
C THR A 10 9.74 -53.12 17.97
N ALA A 11 9.77 -52.18 17.01
CA ALA A 11 8.62 -51.63 16.30
C ALA A 11 7.63 -50.71 17.04
N LEU A 12 8.11 -49.55 17.49
CA LEU A 12 7.31 -48.31 17.38
C LEU A 12 7.65 -47.67 16.03
N ILE A 13 6.92 -48.10 15.01
CA ILE A 13 6.84 -47.37 13.74
C ILE A 13 6.24 -46.02 14.08
N TYR A 14 7.09 -45.00 14.24
CA TYR A 14 6.69 -43.62 14.04
C TYR A 14 6.29 -43.51 12.57
N VAL A 15 5.02 -43.78 12.28
CA VAL A 15 4.39 -43.21 11.10
C VAL A 15 4.37 -41.71 11.36
N GLN A 16 5.47 -41.05 11.01
CA GLN A 16 5.45 -39.64 10.63
C GLN A 16 4.52 -39.59 9.42
N LEU A 17 3.21 -39.49 9.69
CA LEU A 17 2.28 -38.95 8.72
C LEU A 17 2.88 -37.60 8.35
N PRO A 18 3.31 -37.39 7.10
CA PRO A 18 3.54 -36.03 6.67
C PRO A 18 2.18 -35.37 6.82
N ILE A 19 2.03 -34.49 7.80
CA ILE A 19 0.98 -33.49 7.76
C ILE A 19 1.39 -32.60 6.58
N VAL A 20 1.06 -33.08 5.37
CA VAL A 20 0.79 -32.23 4.23
C VAL A 20 -0.48 -31.50 4.64
N ALA A 21 -0.32 -30.48 5.48
CA ALA A 21 -1.24 -29.37 5.51
C ALA A 21 -1.12 -28.80 4.10
N MET A 22 -2.03 -29.24 3.22
CA MET A 22 -2.25 -28.56 1.96
C MET A 22 -2.42 -27.10 2.35
N ALA A 23 -1.56 -26.23 1.83
CA ALA A 23 -1.88 -24.82 1.80
C ALA A 23 -3.23 -24.76 1.08
N GLN A 24 -4.33 -24.63 1.83
CA GLN A 24 -5.60 -24.35 1.20
C GLN A 24 -5.39 -23.00 0.54
N ASP A 25 -5.42 -22.99 -0.80
CA ASP A 25 -5.63 -21.74 -1.53
C ASP A 25 -6.89 -21.15 -0.90
N GLN A 26 -6.75 -20.03 -0.18
CA GLN A 26 -7.95 -19.31 0.25
C GLN A 26 -8.72 -19.03 -1.02
N ASN A 27 -9.99 -19.43 -1.06
CA ASN A 27 -10.81 -19.09 -2.20
C ASN A 27 -10.98 -17.57 -2.16
N PHE A 28 -10.49 -16.86 -3.18
CA PHE A 28 -10.74 -15.43 -3.37
C PHE A 28 -11.92 -15.25 -4.33
N PRO A 29 -13.18 -15.40 -3.88
CA PRO A 29 -14.32 -15.18 -4.75
C PRO A 29 -14.35 -13.71 -5.16
N ILE A 30 -14.47 -13.45 -6.45
CA ILE A 30 -14.75 -12.11 -6.95
C ILE A 30 -16.19 -11.76 -6.55
N PRO A 31 -16.42 -10.68 -5.78
CA PRO A 31 -17.76 -10.29 -5.38
C PRO A 31 -18.64 -10.00 -6.61
N SER A 32 -19.79 -10.64 -6.67
CA SER A 32 -20.70 -10.56 -7.82
C SER A 32 -21.35 -9.20 -7.98
N GLU A 33 -21.39 -8.42 -6.91
CA GLU A 33 -21.92 -7.07 -6.83
C GLU A 33 -20.95 -6.00 -7.35
N TRP A 34 -19.66 -6.32 -7.50
CA TRP A 34 -18.69 -5.36 -8.01
C TRP A 34 -19.04 -4.92 -9.43
N ARG A 35 -19.02 -3.60 -9.67
CA ARG A 35 -19.28 -3.04 -10.99
C ARG A 35 -18.16 -3.43 -11.96
N ASN A 36 -18.50 -3.83 -13.18
CA ASN A 36 -17.56 -3.95 -14.31
C ASN A 36 -16.17 -4.52 -13.92
N HIS A 37 -16.11 -5.68 -13.26
CA HIS A 37 -14.86 -6.26 -12.76
C HIS A 37 -14.00 -6.97 -13.83
N SER A 38 -14.07 -6.50 -15.07
CA SER A 38 -13.33 -7.04 -16.21
C SER A 38 -12.87 -5.91 -17.11
N PHE A 39 -11.69 -6.05 -17.72
CA PHE A 39 -11.19 -5.06 -18.67
C PHE A 39 -11.98 -5.14 -19.99
N SER A 40 -12.73 -4.10 -20.29
CA SER A 40 -13.49 -3.98 -21.55
C SER A 40 -12.65 -3.45 -22.73
N PRO A 41 -11.72 -2.48 -22.54
CA PRO A 41 -10.92 -1.97 -23.65
C PRO A 41 -9.83 -2.92 -24.13
N SER A 42 -9.43 -2.76 -25.39
CA SER A 42 -8.28 -3.46 -25.97
C SER A 42 -6.96 -2.99 -25.34
N THR A 43 -5.95 -3.87 -25.30
CA THR A 43 -4.61 -3.55 -24.79
C THR A 43 -4.09 -2.20 -25.30
N PRO A 44 -4.08 -1.90 -26.63
CA PRO A 44 -3.54 -0.64 -27.15
C PRO A 44 -4.25 0.62 -26.63
N GLN A 45 -5.55 0.53 -26.36
CA GLN A 45 -6.30 1.65 -25.79
C GLN A 45 -5.83 1.94 -24.36
N ILE A 46 -5.68 0.92 -23.53
CA ILE A 46 -5.17 1.08 -22.15
C ILE A 46 -3.77 1.68 -22.14
N ILE A 47 -2.89 1.26 -23.07
CA ILE A 47 -1.55 1.87 -23.23
C ILE A 47 -1.65 3.36 -23.49
N SER A 48 -2.45 3.74 -24.50
CA SER A 48 -2.58 5.15 -24.88
C SER A 48 -3.14 6.01 -23.74
N VAL A 49 -4.10 5.48 -22.98
CA VAL A 49 -4.71 6.17 -21.85
C VAL A 49 -3.71 6.38 -20.71
N ALA A 50 -2.94 5.35 -20.35
CA ALA A 50 -1.91 5.44 -19.31
C ALA A 50 -0.79 6.42 -19.70
N GLN A 51 -0.29 6.33 -20.93
CA GLN A 51 0.76 7.23 -21.43
C GLN A 51 0.29 8.70 -21.45
N ASN A 52 -0.90 8.97 -21.96
CA ASN A 52 -1.45 10.32 -22.00
C ASN A 52 -1.61 10.89 -20.59
N ALA A 53 -2.03 10.05 -19.64
CA ALA A 53 -2.20 10.47 -18.26
C ALA A 53 -0.87 10.85 -17.59
N VAL A 54 0.19 10.08 -17.86
CA VAL A 54 1.55 10.34 -17.39
C VAL A 54 2.11 11.61 -18.02
N ASN A 55 1.95 11.78 -19.34
CA ASN A 55 2.43 12.97 -20.05
C ASN A 55 1.80 14.25 -19.47
N ALA A 56 0.48 14.24 -19.25
CA ALA A 56 -0.22 15.38 -18.67
C ALA A 56 0.33 15.76 -17.28
N LEU A 57 0.65 14.78 -16.44
CA LEU A 57 1.21 15.06 -15.11
C LEU A 57 2.69 15.47 -15.20
N ALA A 58 3.47 14.87 -16.10
CA ALA A 58 4.88 15.20 -16.32
C ALA A 58 5.08 16.68 -16.68
N GLU A 59 4.18 17.26 -17.48
CA GLU A 59 4.20 18.67 -17.87
C GLU A 59 4.00 19.64 -16.69
N THR A 60 3.44 19.17 -15.57
CA THR A 60 3.18 19.99 -14.37
C THR A 60 4.34 20.03 -13.38
N VAL A 61 5.37 19.18 -13.58
CA VAL A 61 6.52 19.10 -12.68
C VAL A 61 7.53 20.19 -13.04
N ASN A 62 7.87 21.06 -12.09
CA ASN A 62 8.93 22.03 -12.28
C ASN A 62 10.30 21.41 -11.98
N SER A 63 10.78 20.59 -12.92
CA SER A 63 12.05 19.87 -12.81
C SER A 63 13.30 20.76 -12.80
N THR A 64 13.16 22.05 -13.12
CA THR A 64 14.31 22.97 -13.25
C THR A 64 14.55 23.83 -12.02
N SER A 65 13.54 24.05 -11.16
CA SER A 65 13.71 24.89 -9.97
C SER A 65 13.58 24.15 -8.65
N ASN A 66 12.48 23.42 -8.44
CA ASN A 66 12.21 22.77 -7.15
C ASN A 66 11.94 21.27 -7.27
N GLY A 67 11.79 20.72 -8.47
CA GLY A 67 11.54 19.30 -8.67
C GLY A 67 10.15 18.81 -8.23
N THR A 68 9.21 19.73 -7.97
CA THR A 68 7.86 19.39 -7.49
C THR A 68 6.77 19.96 -8.38
N ASN A 69 5.52 19.63 -8.07
CA ASN A 69 4.35 20.29 -8.61
C ASN A 69 3.83 21.28 -7.57
N TYR A 70 3.66 22.56 -7.92
CA TYR A 70 3.25 23.60 -6.97
C TYR A 70 1.83 23.47 -6.41
N ALA A 71 0.96 22.71 -7.09
CA ALA A 71 -0.39 22.42 -6.62
C ALA A 71 -0.44 21.22 -5.65
N LEU A 72 0.69 20.53 -5.47
CA LEU A 72 0.84 19.36 -4.62
C LEU A 72 1.79 19.65 -3.46
N ASP A 73 1.58 18.98 -2.33
CA ASP A 73 2.54 19.04 -1.24
C ASP A 73 3.81 18.22 -1.54
N THR A 74 4.78 18.27 -0.64
CA THR A 74 6.07 17.57 -0.77
C THR A 74 5.91 16.05 -0.88
N TRP A 75 4.93 15.49 -0.16
CA TRP A 75 4.66 14.06 -0.13
C TRP A 75 4.00 13.57 -1.43
N GLN A 76 3.00 14.31 -1.92
CA GLN A 76 2.32 14.04 -3.18
C GLN A 76 3.28 14.20 -4.35
N SER A 77 4.18 15.18 -4.29
CA SER A 77 5.19 15.41 -5.33
C SER A 77 6.17 14.23 -5.46
N ALA A 78 6.59 13.60 -4.37
CA ALA A 78 7.37 12.36 -4.45
C ALA A 78 6.58 11.24 -5.16
N ASN A 79 5.28 11.12 -4.85
CA ASN A 79 4.40 10.13 -5.46
C ASN A 79 4.17 10.39 -6.96
N VAL A 80 4.26 11.64 -7.44
CA VAL A 80 4.30 11.94 -8.89
C VAL A 80 5.48 11.25 -9.55
N LEU A 81 6.70 11.50 -9.03
CA LEU A 81 7.92 10.92 -9.59
C LEU A 81 7.90 9.39 -9.53
N ALA A 82 7.44 8.83 -8.40
CA ALA A 82 7.26 7.39 -8.24
C ALA A 82 6.28 6.82 -9.27
N SER A 83 5.15 7.48 -9.52
CA SER A 83 4.12 7.02 -10.47
C SER A 83 4.59 7.08 -11.92
N ILE A 84 5.35 8.11 -12.28
CA ILE A 84 5.99 8.26 -13.60
C ILE A 84 7.05 7.17 -13.80
N ALA A 85 7.94 6.98 -12.83
CA ALA A 85 8.94 5.91 -12.88
C ALA A 85 8.30 4.52 -12.93
N GLN A 86 7.22 4.30 -12.17
CA GLN A 86 6.49 3.04 -12.19
C GLN A 86 5.86 2.77 -13.56
N PHE A 87 5.37 3.81 -14.25
CA PHE A 87 4.88 3.67 -15.62
C PHE A 87 6.00 3.20 -16.57
N ASP A 88 7.16 3.85 -16.51
CA ASP A 88 8.34 3.48 -17.30
C ASP A 88 8.78 2.04 -16.99
N TYR A 89 8.82 1.65 -15.71
CA TYR A 89 9.12 0.28 -15.28
C TYR A 89 8.12 -0.75 -15.84
N VAL A 90 6.82 -0.53 -15.71
CA VAL A 90 5.83 -1.52 -16.17
C VAL A 90 5.76 -1.60 -17.69
N SER A 91 5.99 -0.48 -18.39
CA SER A 91 6.01 -0.37 -19.85
C SER A 91 7.33 -0.82 -20.49
N GLY A 92 8.40 -0.95 -19.70
CA GLY A 92 9.74 -1.26 -20.19
C GLY A 92 10.36 -0.10 -20.98
N THR A 93 9.95 1.14 -20.70
CA THR A 93 10.50 2.36 -21.31
C THR A 93 11.35 3.13 -20.31
N THR A 94 12.09 4.14 -20.79
CA THR A 94 12.88 5.05 -19.96
C THR A 94 12.66 6.51 -20.36
N THR A 95 11.51 6.79 -20.98
CA THR A 95 11.18 8.06 -21.62
C THR A 95 11.27 9.22 -20.63
N ASN A 96 10.89 8.97 -19.38
CA ASN A 96 10.80 9.98 -18.33
C ASN A 96 12.05 10.05 -17.43
N HIS A 97 13.11 9.28 -17.73
CA HIS A 97 14.32 9.22 -16.90
C HIS A 97 14.93 10.60 -16.65
N ASN A 98 15.12 11.40 -17.70
CA ASN A 98 15.68 12.74 -17.59
C ASN A 98 14.83 13.67 -16.72
N LEU A 99 13.50 13.64 -16.90
CA LEU A 99 12.57 14.43 -16.10
C LEU A 99 12.69 14.08 -14.61
N VAL A 100 12.65 12.78 -14.30
CA VAL A 100 12.72 12.29 -12.93
C VAL A 100 14.06 12.65 -12.29
N ARG A 101 15.18 12.39 -12.96
CA ARG A 101 16.52 12.69 -12.45
C ARG A 101 16.75 14.19 -12.22
N GLN A 102 16.30 15.04 -13.14
CA GLN A 102 16.35 16.50 -12.97
C GLN A 102 15.49 16.95 -11.79
N SER A 103 14.31 16.35 -11.60
CA SER A 103 13.42 16.69 -10.49
C SER A 103 14.05 16.35 -9.13
N PHE A 104 14.66 15.18 -8.97
CA PHE A 104 15.42 14.85 -7.75
C PHE A 104 16.56 15.85 -7.51
N THR A 105 17.34 16.17 -8.56
CA THR A 105 18.46 17.11 -8.47
C THR A 105 17.99 18.51 -8.04
N ALA A 106 16.91 19.00 -8.65
CA ALA A 106 16.33 20.31 -8.34
C ALA A 106 15.77 20.37 -6.92
N PHE A 107 15.07 19.32 -6.48
CA PHE A 107 14.52 19.28 -5.13
C PHE A 107 15.63 19.21 -4.07
N GLN A 108 16.67 18.38 -4.27
CA GLN A 108 17.85 18.35 -3.40
C GLN A 108 18.56 19.70 -3.33
N SER A 109 18.73 20.38 -4.47
CA SER A 109 19.41 21.67 -4.54
C SER A 109 18.62 22.79 -3.85
N SER A 110 17.29 22.75 -3.94
CA SER A 110 16.40 23.73 -3.32
C SER A 110 16.08 23.44 -1.85
N HIS A 111 16.20 22.18 -1.41
CA HIS A 111 15.89 21.73 -0.06
C HIS A 111 17.04 20.89 0.54
N PRO A 112 18.27 21.41 0.65
CA PRO A 112 19.42 20.63 1.10
C PRO A 112 19.24 20.05 2.51
N VAL A 113 18.50 20.74 3.38
CA VAL A 113 18.17 20.30 4.75
C VAL A 113 17.26 19.07 4.76
N PHE A 114 16.38 18.92 3.75
CA PHE A 114 15.48 17.77 3.65
C PHE A 114 16.21 16.43 3.50
N PHE A 115 17.42 16.47 2.93
CA PHE A 115 18.29 15.31 2.70
C PHE A 115 19.51 15.26 3.62
N ALA A 116 19.69 16.27 4.48
CA ALA A 116 20.84 16.33 5.38
C ALA A 116 20.69 15.32 6.52
N SER A 117 21.75 14.59 6.83
CA SER A 117 21.77 13.55 7.87
C SER A 117 21.82 14.09 9.31
N HIS A 118 21.89 15.41 9.51
CA HIS A 118 22.15 16.01 10.82
C HIS A 118 21.12 17.08 11.23
N ASP A 119 20.26 17.52 10.31
CA ASP A 119 19.18 18.46 10.60
C ASP A 119 17.84 17.74 10.41
N PRO A 120 16.88 17.92 11.34
CA PRO A 120 15.66 17.14 11.32
C PRO A 120 14.87 17.39 10.01
N PRO A 121 14.27 16.35 9.40
CA PRO A 121 13.20 16.54 8.43
C PRO A 121 12.24 17.59 8.95
N HIS A 122 11.89 18.56 8.12
CA HIS A 122 11.31 19.82 8.56
C HIS A 122 9.96 19.73 9.30
N ASN A 123 9.34 18.55 9.41
CA ASN A 123 8.40 18.29 10.49
C ASN A 123 8.13 16.80 10.73
N VAL A 124 8.01 16.03 9.63
CA VAL A 124 7.62 14.62 9.67
C VAL A 124 8.57 13.73 8.89
N THR A 125 8.71 12.49 9.32
CA THR A 125 9.59 11.47 8.72
C THR A 125 8.95 10.75 7.53
N SER A 126 7.63 10.82 7.36
CA SER A 126 6.90 10.23 6.21
C SER A 126 7.32 10.82 4.87
N ASP A 127 7.55 12.13 4.83
CA ASP A 127 7.86 12.85 3.60
C ASP A 127 9.20 12.40 3.00
N PRO A 128 10.34 12.42 3.73
CA PRO A 128 11.60 11.92 3.18
C PRO A 128 11.50 10.44 2.81
N LEU A 129 10.78 9.61 3.58
CA LEU A 129 10.54 8.21 3.23
C LEU A 129 9.83 8.03 1.89
N MET A 130 8.84 8.87 1.57
CA MET A 130 8.22 8.85 0.24
C MET A 130 9.20 9.23 -0.87
N TRP A 131 10.07 10.21 -0.63
CA TRP A 131 11.13 10.56 -1.58
C TRP A 131 12.13 9.40 -1.76
N GLY A 132 12.44 8.65 -0.70
CA GLY A 132 13.26 7.45 -0.76
C GLY A 132 12.61 6.33 -1.59
N LEU A 133 11.31 6.08 -1.38
CA LEU A 133 10.54 5.14 -2.20
C LEU A 133 10.47 5.57 -3.67
N ALA A 134 10.23 6.85 -3.94
CA ALA A 134 10.23 7.38 -5.29
C ALA A 134 11.60 7.21 -5.96
N ALA A 135 12.70 7.47 -5.23
CA ALA A 135 14.05 7.29 -5.72
C ALA A 135 14.33 5.81 -6.01
N PHE A 136 13.89 4.89 -5.14
CA PHE A 136 14.01 3.46 -5.38
C PHE A 136 13.22 2.99 -6.60
N HIS A 137 11.95 3.38 -6.73
CA HIS A 137 11.14 3.02 -7.90
C HIS A 137 11.77 3.56 -9.20
N SER A 138 12.40 4.73 -9.13
CA SER A 138 13.13 5.32 -10.26
C SER A 138 14.42 4.56 -10.57
N TYR A 139 15.20 4.17 -9.56
CA TYR A 139 16.34 3.25 -9.75
C TYR A 139 15.89 1.95 -10.41
N ARG A 140 14.80 1.35 -9.95
CA ARG A 140 14.27 0.11 -10.52
C ARG A 140 13.84 0.27 -11.98
N ALA A 141 13.27 1.41 -12.36
CA ALA A 141 12.88 1.70 -13.73
C ALA A 141 14.08 1.94 -14.66
N TYR A 142 15.11 2.63 -14.18
CA TYR A 142 16.18 3.19 -15.02
C TYR A 142 17.56 2.56 -14.83
N ASN A 143 17.72 1.72 -13.80
CA ASN A 143 19.00 1.18 -13.33
C ASN A 143 20.05 2.29 -13.08
N ASP A 144 19.61 3.40 -12.48
CA ASP A 144 20.41 4.59 -12.21
C ASP A 144 20.94 4.57 -10.76
N SER A 145 22.24 4.36 -10.60
CA SER A 145 22.90 4.22 -9.29
C SER A 145 22.74 5.44 -8.40
N ASP A 146 22.65 6.64 -8.97
CA ASP A 146 22.56 7.87 -8.19
C ASP A 146 21.19 7.94 -7.50
N LEU A 147 20.13 7.43 -8.15
CA LEU A 147 18.80 7.32 -7.55
C LEU A 147 18.77 6.26 -6.43
N LEU A 148 19.53 5.16 -6.57
CA LEU A 148 19.70 4.18 -5.48
C LEU A 148 20.46 4.79 -4.29
N GLU A 149 21.49 5.59 -4.55
CA GLU A 149 22.24 6.29 -3.51
C GLU A 149 21.34 7.26 -2.73
N ILE A 150 20.46 8.00 -3.42
CA ILE A 150 19.45 8.86 -2.79
C ILE A 150 18.53 8.03 -1.87
N ALA A 151 17.98 6.93 -2.36
CA ALA A 151 17.11 6.06 -1.58
C ALA A 151 17.82 5.53 -0.32
N THR A 152 19.08 5.12 -0.48
CA THR A 152 19.93 4.60 0.59
C THR A 152 20.25 5.68 1.63
N SER A 153 20.61 6.89 1.20
CA SER A 153 20.92 8.02 2.08
C SER A 153 19.72 8.44 2.91
N ILE A 154 18.53 8.47 2.32
CA ILE A 154 17.29 8.77 3.02
C ILE A 154 17.01 7.70 4.07
N TRP A 155 17.11 6.42 3.70
CA TRP A 155 16.91 5.34 4.66
C TRP A 155 17.88 5.46 5.84
N SER A 156 19.16 5.74 5.57
CA SER A 156 20.17 5.90 6.62
C SER A 156 19.88 7.08 7.56
N SER A 157 19.33 8.19 7.07
CA SER A 157 18.95 9.31 7.94
C SER A 157 17.72 8.99 8.80
N MET A 158 16.86 8.07 8.36
CA MET A 158 15.69 7.65 9.14
C MET A 158 16.07 6.80 10.36
N GLN A 159 17.26 6.18 10.39
CA GLN A 159 17.68 5.35 11.53
C GLN A 159 17.65 6.09 12.87
N GLU A 160 17.85 7.42 12.88
CA GLU A 160 17.79 8.23 14.10
C GLU A 160 16.38 8.31 14.72
N TYR A 161 15.34 7.96 13.96
CA TYR A 161 13.93 8.02 14.33
C TYR A 161 13.30 6.64 14.55
N VAL A 162 14.07 5.56 14.36
CA VAL A 162 13.62 4.18 14.55
C VAL A 162 13.94 3.75 15.98
N VAL A 163 12.97 3.14 16.67
CA VAL A 163 13.17 2.57 18.00
C VAL A 163 13.93 1.26 17.88
N THR A 164 15.13 1.21 18.45
CA THR A 164 15.99 0.02 18.47
C THR A 164 15.84 -0.79 19.75
N ALA A 165 16.34 -2.03 19.75
CA ALA A 165 16.40 -2.84 20.97
C ALA A 165 17.24 -2.19 22.07
N GLN A 166 18.27 -1.43 21.69
CA GLN A 166 19.10 -0.68 22.63
C GLN A 166 18.31 0.45 23.31
N ASP A 167 17.49 1.18 22.55
CA ASP A 167 16.64 2.25 23.09
C ASP A 167 15.62 1.74 24.10
N VAL A 168 15.04 0.55 23.85
CA VAL A 168 14.12 -0.10 24.79
C VAL A 168 14.85 -0.54 26.05
N ASN A 169 16.06 -1.11 25.92
CA ASN A 169 16.86 -1.58 27.06
C ASN A 169 17.40 -0.42 27.92
N SER A 170 17.82 0.69 27.30
CA SER A 170 18.26 1.90 27.99
C SER A 170 17.09 2.72 28.52
N GLY A 171 15.88 2.45 28.02
CA GLY A 171 14.69 3.25 28.22
C GLY A 171 14.78 4.64 27.59
N THR A 172 15.79 4.96 26.78
CA THR A 172 16.06 6.32 26.28
C THR A 172 16.25 6.31 24.76
N PRO A 173 15.19 6.53 23.97
CA PRO A 173 15.31 6.59 22.53
C PRO A 173 16.07 7.81 22.04
N SER A 174 16.81 7.61 20.96
CA SER A 174 17.49 8.69 20.24
C SER A 174 16.51 9.80 19.84
N LYS A 175 16.98 11.07 19.90
CA LYS A 175 16.22 12.28 19.51
C LYS A 175 14.88 12.48 20.25
N ARG A 176 14.71 11.89 21.43
CA ARG A 176 13.49 11.99 22.23
C ARG A 176 13.76 12.43 23.66
N ASN A 177 12.83 13.21 24.19
CA ASN A 177 12.88 13.73 25.54
C ASN A 177 12.14 12.79 26.48
N GLY A 178 12.85 12.04 27.31
CA GLY A 178 12.27 11.20 28.35
C GLY A 178 12.56 9.72 28.16
N THR A 179 11.80 8.90 28.89
CA THR A 179 11.99 7.45 28.87
C THR A 179 10.84 6.74 28.21
N LEU A 180 11.12 5.76 27.33
CA LEU A 180 10.10 4.83 26.85
C LEU A 180 9.54 4.07 28.06
N PRO A 181 8.21 3.94 28.20
CA PRO A 181 7.65 3.02 29.15
C PRO A 181 8.20 1.63 28.85
N THR A 182 8.86 0.99 29.83
CA THR A 182 9.35 -0.40 29.68
C THR A 182 8.20 -1.38 29.47
N ASN A 183 6.95 -0.92 29.68
CA ASN A 183 5.73 -1.69 29.58
C ASN A 183 4.77 -0.87 28.69
N CYS A 184 4.69 -1.18 27.40
CA CYS A 184 3.52 -0.78 26.62
C CYS A 184 2.28 -1.40 27.30
N PRO A 185 1.21 -0.65 27.59
CA PRO A 185 0.09 -1.14 28.39
C PRO A 185 -0.85 -2.02 27.54
N LEU A 186 -0.36 -3.21 27.17
CA LEU A 186 -1.16 -4.38 26.83
C LEU A 186 -0.44 -5.56 27.49
N ASN A 187 -1.18 -6.50 28.08
CA ASN A 187 -0.65 -7.58 28.92
C ASN A 187 0.06 -8.67 28.10
N THR A 188 1.07 -8.29 27.34
CA THR A 188 1.87 -9.11 26.43
C THR A 188 3.33 -8.66 26.51
N PRO A 189 4.30 -9.54 26.25
CA PRO A 189 5.74 -9.23 26.23
C PRO A 189 6.13 -8.39 24.99
N ASP A 190 5.31 -7.41 24.62
CA ASP A 190 5.38 -6.73 23.34
C ASP A 190 6.35 -5.55 23.39
N THR A 191 7.29 -5.57 22.46
CA THR A 191 8.36 -4.58 22.32
C THR A 191 7.95 -3.43 21.39
N SER A 192 8.46 -2.22 21.64
CA SER A 192 8.32 -1.07 20.73
C SER A 192 9.42 -1.02 19.67
N VAL A 193 10.31 -2.02 19.62
CA VAL A 193 11.34 -2.14 18.58
C VAL A 193 10.69 -2.15 17.20
N GLY A 194 11.26 -1.37 16.27
CA GLY A 194 10.74 -1.21 14.91
C GLY A 194 9.69 -0.10 14.76
N ALA A 195 9.27 0.56 15.85
CA ALA A 195 8.51 1.80 15.75
C ALA A 195 9.34 2.87 15.03
N VAL A 196 8.68 3.71 14.24
CA VAL A 196 9.32 4.85 13.57
C VAL A 196 8.54 6.10 13.93
N PHE A 197 9.22 7.03 14.59
CA PHE A 197 8.54 8.22 15.05
C PHE A 197 8.14 9.12 13.89
N TRP A 198 6.91 9.61 13.95
CA TRP A 198 6.32 10.46 12.93
C TRP A 198 6.90 11.88 12.94
N SER A 199 6.95 12.54 14.09
CA SER A 199 7.54 13.88 14.18
C SER A 199 9.06 13.82 14.20
N ALA A 200 9.72 14.57 13.32
CA ALA A 200 11.17 14.68 13.29
C ALA A 200 11.71 15.78 14.23
N THR A 201 10.90 16.81 14.50
CA THR A 201 11.29 18.07 15.14
C THR A 201 10.83 18.20 16.58
N ASN A 202 9.80 17.46 16.99
CA ASN A 202 9.27 17.49 18.36
C ASN A 202 9.78 16.29 19.17
N PRO A 203 10.84 16.45 19.99
CA PRO A 203 11.36 15.35 20.81
C PRO A 203 10.40 14.90 21.91
N GLY A 204 9.32 15.64 22.20
CA GLY A 204 8.26 15.21 23.12
C GLY A 204 7.17 14.36 22.45
N ASP A 205 7.19 14.22 21.12
CA ASP A 205 6.20 13.47 20.37
C ASP A 205 6.68 12.04 20.05
N TYR A 206 6.06 11.06 20.69
CA TYR A 206 6.35 9.64 20.53
C TYR A 206 5.40 8.95 19.55
N THR A 207 4.58 9.72 18.83
CA THR A 207 3.62 9.19 17.87
C THR A 207 4.34 8.43 16.76
N SER A 208 3.84 7.23 16.46
CA SER A 208 4.21 6.45 15.28
C SER A 208 2.96 6.27 14.44
N THR A 209 3.08 6.47 13.13
CA THR A 209 1.96 6.33 12.20
C THR A 209 2.24 5.21 11.20
N GLY A 210 1.19 4.53 10.75
CA GLY A 210 1.28 3.46 9.77
C GLY A 210 1.78 3.96 8.42
N GLU A 211 1.71 5.28 8.19
CA GLU A 211 2.40 5.93 7.09
C GLU A 211 3.90 5.80 7.19
N THR A 212 4.41 6.27 8.31
CA THR A 212 5.83 6.39 8.54
C THR A 212 6.44 5.01 8.62
N VAL A 213 5.87 4.16 9.49
CA VAL A 213 6.38 2.79 9.67
C VAL A 213 6.18 1.98 8.39
N GLY A 214 5.03 2.12 7.71
CA GLY A 214 4.76 1.38 6.49
C GLY A 214 5.69 1.76 5.33
N ALA A 215 5.97 3.06 5.19
CA ALA A 215 6.93 3.56 4.21
C ALA A 215 8.36 3.10 4.50
N TYR A 216 8.77 3.11 5.78
CA TYR A 216 10.07 2.63 6.21
C TYR A 216 10.24 1.14 5.95
N VAL A 217 9.23 0.31 6.25
CA VAL A 217 9.26 -1.12 5.90
C VAL A 217 9.39 -1.30 4.39
N ALA A 218 8.58 -0.59 3.61
CA ALA A 218 8.59 -0.74 2.16
C ALA A 218 9.95 -0.35 1.56
N LEU A 219 10.52 0.77 1.99
CA LEU A 219 11.83 1.22 1.53
C LEU A 219 12.93 0.25 1.95
N SER A 220 12.93 -0.18 3.21
CA SER A 220 13.89 -1.16 3.73
C SER A 220 13.87 -2.44 2.90
N ALA A 221 12.69 -3.03 2.70
CA ALA A 221 12.60 -4.28 1.98
C ALA A 221 13.01 -4.17 0.50
N HIS A 222 12.66 -3.08 -0.15
CA HIS A 222 13.12 -2.78 -1.50
C HIS A 222 14.64 -2.61 -1.59
N LEU A 223 15.26 -1.91 -0.63
CA LEU A 223 16.71 -1.79 -0.56
C LEU A 223 17.39 -3.14 -0.31
N TRP A 224 16.80 -4.01 0.51
CA TRP A 224 17.27 -5.39 0.63
C TRP A 224 17.21 -6.15 -0.70
N GLU A 225 16.09 -6.07 -1.44
CA GLU A 225 15.95 -6.73 -2.75
C GLU A 225 17.06 -6.29 -3.73
N ALA A 226 17.42 -4.99 -3.72
CA ALA A 226 18.41 -4.44 -4.63
C ALA A 226 19.87 -4.68 -4.21
N THR A 227 20.15 -4.71 -2.90
CA THR A 227 21.54 -4.70 -2.37
C THR A 227 21.95 -6.02 -1.71
N ASN A 228 20.98 -6.86 -1.34
CA ASN A 228 21.15 -8.06 -0.54
C ASN A 228 21.82 -7.79 0.83
N ASN A 229 21.76 -6.54 1.34
CA ASN A 229 22.22 -6.19 2.69
C ASN A 229 21.15 -6.55 3.73
N THR A 230 21.52 -7.40 4.68
CA THR A 230 20.62 -7.92 5.73
C THR A 230 20.15 -6.87 6.72
N ASP A 231 20.86 -5.75 6.90
CA ASP A 231 20.44 -4.68 7.81
C ASP A 231 19.07 -4.09 7.41
N TYR A 232 18.85 -3.99 6.10
CA TYR A 232 17.57 -3.58 5.52
C TYR A 232 16.46 -4.60 5.78
N LEU A 233 16.78 -5.90 5.65
CA LEU A 233 15.83 -6.97 5.91
C LEU A 233 15.42 -7.00 7.38
N ASP A 234 16.39 -6.91 8.29
CA ASP A 234 16.16 -6.93 9.73
C ASP A 234 15.31 -5.73 10.15
N SER A 235 15.56 -4.56 9.55
CA SER A 235 14.77 -3.35 9.78
C SER A 235 13.34 -3.48 9.26
N ALA A 236 13.16 -4.04 8.06
CA ALA A 236 11.84 -4.30 7.50
C ALA A 236 11.04 -5.28 8.38
N ASP A 237 11.67 -6.36 8.85
CA ASP A 237 11.04 -7.37 9.70
C ASP A 237 10.61 -6.79 11.05
N GLN A 238 11.51 -6.07 11.73
CA GLN A 238 11.22 -5.46 13.04
C GLN A 238 10.06 -4.46 12.94
N SER A 239 10.08 -3.57 11.94
CA SER A 239 9.02 -2.57 11.77
C SER A 239 7.70 -3.18 11.29
N ALA A 240 7.73 -4.23 10.46
CA ALA A 240 6.52 -4.97 10.08
C ALA A 240 5.90 -5.67 11.29
N GLN A 241 6.73 -6.28 12.14
CA GLN A 241 6.29 -6.91 13.38
C GLN A 241 5.69 -5.87 14.34
N PHE A 242 6.29 -4.68 14.46
CA PHE A 242 5.71 -3.58 15.22
C PHE A 242 4.31 -3.20 14.73
N MET A 243 4.13 -3.04 13.41
CA MET A 243 2.82 -2.73 12.82
C MET A 243 1.79 -3.83 13.11
N TYR A 244 2.20 -5.09 12.97
CA TYR A 244 1.32 -6.22 13.26
C TYR A 244 0.92 -6.28 14.74
N THR A 245 1.87 -6.07 15.65
CA THR A 245 1.61 -6.18 17.09
C THR A 245 0.80 -5.00 17.62
N HIS A 246 1.08 -3.77 17.20
CA HIS A 246 0.54 -2.56 17.83
C HIS A 246 -0.49 -1.81 17.00
N MET A 247 -0.52 -2.01 15.68
CA MET A 247 -1.36 -1.22 14.77
C MET A 247 -2.46 -2.06 14.12
N TYR A 248 -2.35 -3.38 14.14
CA TYR A 248 -3.38 -4.28 13.61
C TYR A 248 -4.54 -4.46 14.60
N SER A 249 -5.74 -4.16 14.12
CA SER A 249 -6.97 -4.44 14.85
C SER A 249 -7.55 -5.77 14.38
N ASP A 250 -7.54 -6.79 15.25
CA ASP A 250 -8.25 -8.04 15.02
C ASP A 250 -9.76 -7.82 14.83
N HIS A 251 -10.34 -6.81 15.48
CA HIS A 251 -11.77 -6.53 15.38
C HIS A 251 -12.14 -5.97 14.00
N SER A 252 -11.41 -4.93 13.59
CA SER A 252 -11.67 -4.21 12.35
C SER A 252 -11.00 -4.87 11.15
N GLN A 253 -10.09 -5.83 11.37
CA GLN A 253 -9.30 -6.54 10.36
C GLN A 253 -8.47 -5.58 9.48
N VAL A 254 -7.91 -4.52 10.10
CA VAL A 254 -7.20 -3.43 9.41
C VAL A 254 -6.07 -2.87 10.27
N ILE A 255 -5.06 -2.28 9.62
CA ILE A 255 -4.02 -1.49 10.31
C ILE A 255 -4.49 -0.06 10.53
N GLN A 256 -4.54 0.36 11.78
CA GLN A 256 -4.80 1.73 12.19
C GLN A 256 -3.60 2.63 11.83
N HIS A 257 -3.80 3.69 11.04
CA HIS A 257 -2.79 4.65 10.57
C HIS A 257 -2.23 5.54 11.70
N THR A 258 -3.06 6.05 12.62
CA THR A 258 -2.59 6.55 13.93
C THR A 258 -3.69 6.25 14.93
N PHE A 259 -3.78 5.04 15.47
CA PHE A 259 -5.07 4.67 16.08
C PHE A 259 -6.30 4.89 15.14
N ASP A 260 -6.13 5.02 13.79
CA ASP A 260 -7.16 4.85 12.74
C ASP A 260 -6.58 4.94 11.30
N VAL A 261 -7.17 4.27 10.29
CA VAL A 261 -6.66 3.33 9.23
C VAL A 261 -6.17 3.86 7.84
N LEU A 262 -5.23 3.12 7.17
CA LEU A 262 -4.99 2.93 5.69
C LEU A 262 -3.54 3.05 5.12
N LYS A 263 -2.52 2.25 5.51
CA LYS A 263 -1.17 2.28 4.82
C LYS A 263 -0.43 0.94 4.70
N TRP A 264 -1.13 -0.17 4.90
CA TRP A 264 -0.46 -1.44 5.23
C TRP A 264 -0.09 -2.34 4.05
N LEU A 265 -0.81 -2.26 2.94
CA LEU A 265 -0.60 -3.22 1.86
C LEU A 265 0.80 -3.08 1.25
N THR A 266 1.37 -1.87 1.27
CA THR A 266 2.73 -1.54 0.80
C THR A 266 3.81 -2.29 1.56
N VAL A 267 3.57 -2.55 2.85
CA VAL A 267 4.49 -3.27 3.75
C VAL A 267 4.67 -4.69 3.26
N LEU A 268 3.56 -5.40 2.99
CA LEU A 268 3.65 -6.78 2.51
C LEU A 268 3.92 -6.90 1.02
N SER A 269 3.66 -5.85 0.24
CA SER A 269 4.04 -5.86 -1.16
C SER A 269 5.55 -5.73 -1.37
N ALA A 270 6.26 -5.17 -0.39
CA ALA A 270 7.70 -4.93 -0.44
C ALA A 270 8.52 -5.96 0.36
N ALA A 271 8.00 -6.52 1.47
CA ALA A 271 8.77 -7.42 2.34
C ALA A 271 8.88 -8.86 1.80
N PRO A 272 10.10 -9.44 1.68
CA PRO A 272 10.23 -10.90 1.71
C PRO A 272 9.76 -11.40 3.08
N PRO A 273 8.96 -12.47 3.16
CA PRO A 273 8.74 -13.14 4.42
C PRO A 273 10.08 -13.57 5.04
N PRO A 274 10.36 -13.22 6.31
CA PRO A 274 11.34 -13.97 7.08
C PRO A 274 10.92 -15.44 7.12
N ALA A 275 11.88 -16.31 7.45
CA ALA A 275 11.85 -17.78 7.34
C ALA A 275 10.79 -18.55 8.18
N ASN A 276 9.60 -17.97 8.39
CA ASN A 276 8.34 -18.65 8.72
C ASN A 276 7.34 -18.43 7.57
N SER A 277 7.68 -18.95 6.40
CA SER A 277 7.04 -18.70 5.08
C SER A 277 5.54 -18.94 5.01
N LYS A 278 4.93 -19.65 5.96
CA LYS A 278 3.48 -19.88 6.01
C LYS A 278 2.72 -18.70 6.60
N TRP A 279 3.24 -18.09 7.66
CA TRP A 279 2.55 -17.00 8.36
C TRP A 279 2.42 -15.76 7.48
N ALA A 280 3.51 -15.30 6.86
CA ALA A 280 3.47 -14.13 5.99
C ALA A 280 2.61 -14.38 4.73
N SER A 281 2.65 -15.58 4.16
CA SER A 281 1.84 -15.91 2.98
C SER A 281 0.34 -15.98 3.30
N MET A 282 -0.03 -16.49 4.48
CA MET A 282 -1.43 -16.53 4.95
C MET A 282 -1.91 -15.14 5.38
N LEU A 283 -1.05 -14.37 6.05
CA LEU A 283 -1.34 -13.01 6.47
C LEU A 283 -1.54 -12.09 5.25
N LEU A 284 -0.67 -12.21 4.24
CA LEU A 284 -0.80 -11.51 2.97
C LEU A 284 -2.11 -11.85 2.27
N GLN A 285 -2.40 -13.14 2.10
CA GLN A 285 -3.64 -13.57 1.45
C GLN A 285 -4.86 -13.03 2.19
N ARG A 286 -4.90 -13.23 3.51
CA ARG A 286 -6.00 -12.77 4.35
C ARG A 286 -6.19 -11.27 4.27
N LEU A 287 -5.10 -10.52 4.26
CA LEU A 287 -5.19 -9.09 4.25
C LEU A 287 -5.51 -8.51 2.87
N VAL A 288 -5.05 -9.13 1.77
CA VAL A 288 -5.55 -8.79 0.44
C VAL A 288 -7.06 -8.98 0.40
N GLU A 289 -7.57 -10.13 0.86
CA GLU A 289 -9.00 -10.43 0.92
C GLU A 289 -9.76 -9.33 1.68
N ILE A 290 -9.43 -9.10 2.96
CA ILE A 290 -10.20 -8.17 3.80
C ILE A 290 -10.00 -6.70 3.44
N THR A 291 -8.81 -6.33 2.94
CA THR A 291 -8.53 -4.92 2.62
C THR A 291 -9.21 -4.52 1.32
N VAL A 292 -9.24 -5.41 0.32
CA VAL A 292 -9.87 -5.12 -0.98
C VAL A 292 -11.39 -5.08 -0.88
N THR A 293 -12.02 -5.90 -0.03
CA THR A 293 -13.48 -5.89 0.16
C THR A 293 -13.97 -4.98 1.30
N SER A 294 -13.08 -4.18 1.89
CA SER A 294 -13.41 -3.40 3.09
C SER A 294 -14.41 -2.29 2.79
N SER A 295 -15.54 -2.29 3.49
CA SER A 295 -16.55 -1.22 3.40
C SER A 295 -16.10 0.11 4.00
N PHE A 296 -14.94 0.18 4.65
CA PHE A 296 -14.40 1.42 5.19
C PHE A 296 -13.91 2.38 4.09
N TRP A 297 -13.56 1.86 2.91
CA TRP A 297 -13.04 2.66 1.79
C TRP A 297 -13.50 2.17 0.41
N THR A 298 -14.20 1.05 0.32
CA THR A 298 -14.89 0.66 -0.92
C THR A 298 -16.39 0.84 -0.80
N THR A 299 -17.03 1.36 -1.84
CA THR A 299 -18.48 1.64 -1.80
C THR A 299 -19.24 0.32 -1.68
N PRO A 300 -20.08 0.13 -0.63
CA PRO A 300 -20.86 -1.07 -0.48
C PRO A 300 -22.15 -1.01 -1.32
N ASN A 301 -22.52 -2.15 -1.92
CA ASN A 301 -23.91 -2.48 -2.29
C ASN A 301 -24.67 -1.48 -3.19
N ASP A 302 -24.01 -0.85 -4.16
CA ASP A 302 -24.66 -0.11 -5.25
C ASP A 302 -24.11 -0.63 -6.59
N ASN A 303 -24.96 -1.25 -7.42
CA ASN A 303 -24.53 -1.84 -8.70
C ASN A 303 -23.76 -0.85 -9.60
N SER A 304 -23.94 0.46 -9.45
CA SER A 304 -23.26 1.48 -10.25
C SER A 304 -21.90 1.92 -9.69
N THR A 305 -21.64 1.73 -8.40
CA THR A 305 -20.43 2.21 -7.71
C THR A 305 -19.74 1.17 -6.82
N ALA A 306 -20.29 -0.04 -6.71
CA ALA A 306 -19.81 -1.09 -5.82
C ALA A 306 -18.36 -1.48 -6.11
N GLY A 307 -17.56 -1.53 -5.04
CA GLY A 307 -16.13 -1.83 -5.10
C GLY A 307 -15.23 -0.65 -5.46
N ILE A 308 -15.78 0.52 -5.84
CA ILE A 308 -14.97 1.73 -6.10
C ILE A 308 -14.37 2.25 -4.79
N LEU A 309 -13.09 2.64 -4.84
CA LEU A 309 -12.41 3.39 -3.78
C LEU A 309 -13.03 4.80 -3.61
N PHE A 310 -13.63 5.06 -2.45
CA PHE A 310 -14.40 6.29 -2.17
C PHE A 310 -13.71 7.24 -1.19
N GLU A 311 -12.44 7.04 -0.84
CA GLU A 311 -11.73 7.93 0.09
C GLU A 311 -11.82 9.39 -0.39
N ALA A 312 -12.24 10.29 0.51
CA ALA A 312 -12.46 11.70 0.20
C ALA A 312 -13.52 11.98 -0.89
N SER A 313 -14.40 11.04 -1.24
CA SER A 313 -15.48 11.25 -2.23
C SER A 313 -16.48 12.34 -1.85
N THR A 314 -16.54 12.73 -0.58
CA THR A 314 -17.37 13.83 -0.07
C THR A 314 -16.66 15.18 -0.02
N GLN A 315 -15.35 15.22 -0.30
CA GLN A 315 -14.56 16.44 -0.32
C GLN A 315 -14.76 17.21 -1.63
N ASN A 316 -14.38 18.48 -1.65
CA ASN A 316 -14.42 19.27 -2.88
C ASN A 316 -13.30 18.82 -3.82
N ALA A 317 -13.66 18.30 -5.01
CA ALA A 317 -12.72 17.83 -6.01
C ALA A 317 -11.72 18.91 -6.48
N THR A 318 -12.11 20.19 -6.44
CA THR A 318 -11.27 21.31 -6.91
C THR A 318 -10.26 21.80 -5.89
N GLN A 319 -10.27 21.25 -4.67
CA GLN A 319 -9.32 21.57 -3.63
C GLN A 319 -8.39 20.37 -3.39
N ASN A 320 -7.09 20.60 -3.40
CA ASN A 320 -6.13 19.54 -3.14
C ASN A 320 -6.31 18.95 -1.73
N SER A 321 -6.15 17.63 -1.63
CA SER A 321 -6.18 16.89 -0.37
C SER A 321 -5.37 15.60 -0.51
N ARG A 322 -4.47 15.33 0.45
CA ARG A 322 -3.68 14.08 0.50
C ARG A 322 -4.56 12.83 0.46
N SER A 323 -5.76 12.90 1.03
CA SER A 323 -6.69 11.77 1.05
C SER A 323 -7.07 11.27 -0.33
N PHE A 324 -7.05 12.13 -1.36
CA PHE A 324 -7.26 11.69 -2.74
C PHE A 324 -6.16 10.75 -3.25
N ASN A 325 -4.93 10.86 -2.73
CA ASN A 325 -3.77 10.13 -3.22
C ASN A 325 -3.34 8.96 -2.33
N TYR A 326 -3.97 8.71 -1.18
CA TYR A 326 -3.69 7.49 -0.40
C TYR A 326 -3.99 6.20 -1.18
N ARG A 327 -4.99 6.25 -2.06
CA ARG A 327 -5.28 5.15 -3.00
C ARG A 327 -4.10 4.80 -3.91
N ASN A 328 -3.17 5.72 -4.16
CA ASN A 328 -2.00 5.47 -5.00
C ASN A 328 -1.13 4.39 -4.40
N ILE A 329 -0.87 4.53 -3.11
CA ILE A 329 -0.05 3.61 -2.34
C ILE A 329 -0.74 2.24 -2.29
N PHE A 330 -2.05 2.22 -2.05
CA PHE A 330 -2.81 0.99 -2.02
C PHE A 330 -2.80 0.24 -3.37
N ILE A 331 -3.07 0.94 -4.47
CA ILE A 331 -3.06 0.36 -5.82
C ILE A 331 -1.65 -0.06 -6.24
N GLY A 332 -0.63 0.75 -5.93
CA GLY A 332 0.77 0.40 -6.16
C GLY A 332 1.16 -0.88 -5.43
N ALA A 333 0.76 -1.01 -4.15
CA ALA A 333 1.00 -2.22 -3.37
C ALA A 333 0.27 -3.46 -3.94
N LEU A 334 -0.98 -3.32 -4.38
CA LEU A 334 -1.71 -4.41 -5.06
C LEU A 334 -0.99 -4.85 -6.34
N LEU A 335 -0.47 -3.90 -7.12
CA LEU A 335 0.33 -4.21 -8.31
C LEU A 335 1.60 -4.96 -7.94
N GLU A 336 2.34 -4.53 -6.92
CA GLU A 336 3.55 -5.20 -6.45
C GLU A 336 3.27 -6.64 -5.94
N ILE A 337 2.16 -6.85 -5.24
CA ILE A 337 1.70 -8.19 -4.82
C ILE A 337 1.34 -9.03 -6.04
N TRP A 338 0.56 -8.45 -6.96
CA TRP A 338 0.17 -9.13 -8.19
C TRP A 338 1.40 -9.54 -9.00
N LEU A 339 2.42 -8.68 -9.14
CA LEU A 339 3.67 -9.01 -9.83
C LEU A 339 4.42 -10.21 -9.23
N ARG A 340 4.32 -10.42 -7.91
CA ARG A 340 4.96 -11.53 -7.17
C ARG A 340 4.07 -12.77 -7.01
N THR A 341 2.79 -12.67 -7.36
CA THR A 341 1.82 -13.76 -7.21
C THR A 341 1.77 -14.62 -8.47
N ASP A 342 1.80 -15.93 -8.29
CA ASP A 342 1.56 -16.88 -9.39
C ASP A 342 0.17 -16.63 -10.00
N ARG A 343 0.14 -16.41 -11.32
CA ARG A 343 -1.05 -16.07 -12.10
C ARG A 343 -2.14 -17.13 -12.04
N SER A 344 -1.79 -18.39 -11.78
CA SER A 344 -2.79 -19.45 -11.66
C SER A 344 -3.57 -19.42 -10.34
N ARG A 345 -3.16 -18.57 -9.38
CA ARG A 345 -3.81 -18.47 -8.07
C ARG A 345 -5.03 -17.55 -8.13
N SER A 346 -6.05 -17.91 -7.35
CA SER A 346 -7.28 -17.13 -7.21
C SER A 346 -7.03 -15.69 -6.75
N MET A 347 -6.01 -15.47 -5.90
CA MET A 347 -5.61 -14.12 -5.46
C MET A 347 -5.21 -13.19 -6.61
N ALA A 348 -4.53 -13.71 -7.65
CA ALA A 348 -4.15 -12.89 -8.80
C ALA A 348 -5.40 -12.41 -9.56
N ALA A 349 -6.30 -13.33 -9.90
CA ALA A 349 -7.56 -13.00 -10.56
C ALA A 349 -8.44 -12.05 -9.74
N PHE A 350 -8.42 -12.17 -8.42
CA PHE A 350 -9.14 -11.27 -7.52
C PHE A 350 -8.57 -9.85 -7.51
N ILE A 351 -7.24 -9.69 -7.47
CA ILE A 351 -6.60 -8.37 -7.61
C ILE A 351 -6.90 -7.79 -8.99
N GLU A 352 -6.82 -8.59 -10.06
CA GLU A 352 -7.14 -8.13 -11.43
C GLU A 352 -8.57 -7.62 -11.55
N ALA A 353 -9.53 -8.36 -10.99
CA ALA A 353 -10.92 -7.97 -10.95
C ALA A 353 -11.10 -6.63 -10.23
N PHE A 354 -10.46 -6.44 -9.07
CA PHE A 354 -10.53 -5.18 -8.33
C PHE A 354 -9.89 -4.01 -9.09
N ILE A 355 -8.73 -4.20 -9.71
CA ILE A 355 -8.11 -3.16 -10.55
C ILE A 355 -9.00 -2.82 -11.74
N ALA A 356 -9.69 -3.80 -12.33
CA ALA A 356 -10.65 -3.55 -13.41
C ALA A 356 -11.85 -2.71 -12.93
N VAL A 357 -12.36 -2.92 -11.71
CA VAL A 357 -13.39 -2.06 -11.10
C VAL A 357 -12.92 -0.60 -11.07
N GLN A 358 -11.72 -0.35 -10.53
CA GLN A 358 -11.17 1.01 -10.42
C GLN A 358 -10.91 1.64 -11.78
N PHE A 359 -10.33 0.87 -12.71
CA PHE A 359 -10.04 1.33 -14.06
C PHE A 359 -11.32 1.74 -14.79
N ASN A 360 -12.35 0.90 -14.78
CA ASN A 360 -13.62 1.22 -15.42
C ASN A 360 -14.33 2.40 -14.74
N ALA A 361 -14.13 2.61 -13.43
CA ALA A 361 -14.67 3.79 -12.73
C ALA A 361 -13.99 5.07 -13.21
N LEU A 362 -12.66 5.03 -13.38
CA LEU A 362 -11.92 6.13 -13.95
C LEU A 362 -12.43 6.49 -15.35
N GLN A 363 -12.64 5.48 -16.22
CA GLN A 363 -13.07 5.73 -17.59
C GLN A 363 -14.53 6.21 -17.68
N ASP A 364 -15.44 5.61 -16.92
CA ASP A 364 -16.88 5.89 -17.02
C ASP A 364 -17.31 7.16 -16.27
N LEU A 365 -16.66 7.43 -15.13
CA LEU A 365 -17.12 8.42 -14.16
C LEU A 365 -16.11 9.55 -13.95
N ALA A 366 -14.82 9.27 -13.87
CA ALA A 366 -13.83 10.28 -13.48
C ALA A 366 -13.15 11.01 -14.65
N PHE A 367 -13.19 10.45 -15.86
CA PHE A 367 -12.50 11.00 -17.02
C PHE A 367 -13.32 12.10 -17.70
N ASN A 368 -12.71 13.26 -17.92
CA ASN A 368 -13.30 14.33 -18.71
C ASN A 368 -12.20 15.05 -19.51
N ASN A 369 -12.38 15.14 -20.83
CA ASN A 369 -11.51 15.92 -21.74
C ASN A 369 -9.98 15.69 -21.56
N GLY A 370 -9.56 14.45 -21.31
CA GLY A 370 -8.13 14.11 -21.16
C GLY A 370 -7.59 14.18 -19.72
N THR A 371 -8.40 14.60 -18.75
CA THR A 371 -8.00 14.71 -17.33
C THR A 371 -8.88 13.83 -16.44
N TYR A 372 -8.40 13.55 -15.22
CA TYR A 372 -9.11 12.72 -14.25
C TYR A 372 -9.51 13.50 -13.00
N SER A 373 -10.78 13.35 -12.62
CA SER A 373 -11.30 13.76 -11.32
C SER A 373 -10.73 12.88 -10.20
N PRO A 374 -10.45 13.45 -9.02
CA PRO A 374 -10.12 12.65 -7.83
C PRO A 374 -11.32 11.89 -7.24
N ILE A 375 -12.55 12.23 -7.65
CA ILE A 375 -13.79 11.56 -7.23
C ILE A 375 -14.21 10.56 -8.30
N TRP A 376 -14.24 9.27 -7.95
CA TRP A 376 -14.51 8.17 -8.89
C TRP A 376 -15.92 7.59 -8.78
N THR A 377 -16.70 8.05 -7.81
CA THR A 377 -18.05 7.55 -7.51
C THR A 377 -19.15 8.35 -8.19
N SER A 378 -18.81 9.40 -8.93
CA SER A 378 -19.75 10.25 -9.65
C SER A 378 -19.12 10.81 -10.93
N PRO A 379 -19.93 11.16 -11.95
CA PRO A 379 -19.43 11.84 -13.14
C PRO A 379 -18.60 13.07 -12.81
N ALA A 380 -17.46 13.22 -13.48
CA ALA A 380 -16.58 14.35 -13.32
C ALA A 380 -17.31 15.66 -13.62
N PRO A 381 -17.04 16.74 -12.87
CA PRO A 381 -17.61 18.04 -13.17
C PRO A 381 -17.22 18.47 -14.59
N PRO A 382 -18.07 19.28 -15.25
CA PRO A 382 -17.85 19.71 -16.64
C PRO A 382 -16.62 20.62 -16.79
N GLU A 383 -16.08 21.15 -15.70
CA GLU A 383 -14.85 21.94 -15.70
C GLU A 383 -13.64 21.04 -16.03
N ALA A 384 -13.07 21.27 -17.21
CA ALA A 384 -12.03 20.45 -17.84
C ALA A 384 -10.60 20.84 -17.41
N GLU A 385 -10.43 21.43 -16.24
CA GLU A 385 -9.09 21.80 -15.77
C GLU A 385 -8.32 20.57 -15.29
N LEU A 386 -7.02 20.54 -15.60
CA LEU A 386 -6.14 19.49 -15.08
C LEU A 386 -5.98 19.69 -13.57
N LEU A 387 -6.48 18.74 -12.79
CA LEU A 387 -6.28 18.67 -11.34
C LEU A 387 -5.11 17.73 -11.06
N PRO A 388 -3.91 18.20 -10.69
CA PRO A 388 -2.75 17.32 -10.53
C PRO A 388 -2.96 16.20 -9.52
N TRP A 389 -3.72 16.43 -8.44
CA TRP A 389 -4.05 15.39 -7.45
C TRP A 389 -5.03 14.35 -8.00
N GLY A 390 -5.98 14.74 -8.86
CA GLY A 390 -6.88 13.80 -9.54
C GLY A 390 -6.15 12.96 -10.59
N GLN A 391 -5.25 13.60 -11.34
CA GLN A 391 -4.38 12.93 -12.29
C GLN A 391 -3.43 11.94 -11.61
N LEU A 392 -2.77 12.37 -10.53
CA LEU A 392 -1.92 11.54 -9.69
C LEU A 392 -2.70 10.36 -9.09
N ALA A 393 -3.97 10.56 -8.72
CA ALA A 393 -4.83 9.49 -8.21
C ALA A 393 -5.08 8.39 -9.24
N ALA A 394 -5.24 8.77 -10.52
CA ALA A 394 -5.57 7.84 -11.59
C ALA A 394 -4.39 7.00 -12.08
N ILE A 395 -3.18 7.58 -12.18
CA ILE A 395 -2.02 6.93 -12.83
C ILE A 395 -1.69 5.55 -12.26
N PRO A 396 -1.64 5.31 -10.93
CA PRO A 396 -1.34 3.98 -10.40
C PRO A 396 -2.32 2.89 -10.88
N VAL A 397 -3.61 3.22 -11.01
CA VAL A 397 -4.63 2.30 -11.55
C VAL A 397 -4.37 2.04 -13.03
N LEU A 398 -4.06 3.08 -13.81
CA LEU A 398 -3.76 2.96 -15.23
C LEU A 398 -2.48 2.12 -15.47
N ASN A 399 -1.44 2.32 -14.67
CA ASN A 399 -0.21 1.54 -14.69
C ASN A 399 -0.48 0.06 -14.37
N ALA A 400 -1.28 -0.20 -13.34
CA ALA A 400 -1.66 -1.56 -12.96
C ALA A 400 -2.49 -2.25 -14.06
N ALA A 401 -3.51 -1.57 -14.59
CA ALA A 401 -4.35 -2.06 -15.68
C ALA A 401 -3.52 -2.36 -16.93
N PHE A 402 -2.62 -1.44 -17.32
CA PHE A 402 -1.68 -1.63 -18.42
C PHE A 402 -0.86 -2.92 -18.24
N LYS A 403 -0.26 -3.10 -17.06
CA LYS A 403 0.62 -4.24 -16.79
C LYS A 403 -0.13 -5.56 -16.79
N ILE A 404 -1.32 -5.58 -16.20
CA ILE A 404 -2.20 -6.76 -16.16
C ILE A 404 -2.59 -7.18 -17.58
N VAL A 405 -3.14 -6.27 -18.37
CA VAL A 405 -3.67 -6.58 -19.70
C VAL A 405 -2.57 -6.93 -20.70
N SER A 406 -1.41 -6.27 -20.61
CA SER A 406 -0.25 -6.58 -21.47
C SER A 406 0.28 -7.99 -21.24
N ASN A 407 0.19 -8.50 -19.99
CA ASN A 407 0.63 -9.85 -19.65
C ASN A 407 -0.41 -10.94 -19.95
N SER A 408 -1.69 -10.58 -20.11
CA SER A 408 -2.77 -11.52 -20.46
C SER A 408 -2.93 -11.73 -21.97
N SER A 409 -2.28 -10.91 -22.80
CA SER A 409 -2.30 -11.07 -24.25
C SER A 409 -1.34 -12.20 -24.67
N PRO A 410 -1.77 -13.20 -25.46
CA PRO A 410 -0.84 -14.20 -25.99
C PRO A 410 0.23 -13.49 -26.85
N PRO A 411 1.49 -13.96 -26.83
CA PRO A 411 2.54 -13.36 -27.64
C PRO A 411 2.11 -13.42 -29.11
N THR A 412 1.87 -12.25 -29.70
CA THR A 412 1.57 -12.12 -31.12
C THR A 412 2.75 -12.69 -31.89
N SER A 413 2.62 -13.95 -32.32
CA SER A 413 3.59 -14.58 -33.19
C SER A 413 3.58 -13.80 -34.49
N SER A 414 4.65 -13.06 -34.76
CA SER A 414 4.88 -12.40 -36.04
C SER A 414 4.92 -13.47 -37.13
N SER A 415 3.80 -13.64 -37.83
CA SER A 415 3.69 -14.53 -38.98
C SER A 415 4.34 -13.89 -40.20
N THR A 416 5.64 -14.11 -40.38
CA THR A 416 6.27 -14.04 -41.70
C THR A 416 5.73 -15.19 -42.54
N GLY A 417 4.93 -14.84 -43.55
CA GLY A 417 4.28 -15.79 -44.47
C GLY A 417 5.23 -16.46 -45.46
N ALA A 418 4.87 -17.68 -45.85
CA ALA A 418 5.24 -18.35 -47.10
C ALA A 418 4.30 -19.57 -47.33
N PRO A 419 4.08 -20.03 -48.57
CA PRO A 419 2.75 -20.35 -49.07
C PRO A 419 2.37 -21.84 -49.14
N SER A 420 1.06 -22.07 -49.37
CA SER A 420 0.38 -23.34 -49.61
C SER A 420 1.01 -24.24 -50.67
N PRO A 421 0.67 -25.55 -50.62
CA PRO A 421 0.20 -26.21 -51.83
C PRO A 421 -1.13 -26.93 -51.66
N THR A 422 -1.93 -26.82 -52.71
CA THR A 422 -3.16 -27.54 -53.06
C THR A 422 -2.82 -28.95 -53.55
N SER A 423 -3.63 -29.98 -53.24
CA SER A 423 -4.29 -30.83 -54.27
C SER A 423 -4.96 -32.10 -53.71
N SER A 424 -6.24 -32.24 -54.08
CA SER A 424 -6.94 -33.45 -54.59
C SER A 424 -7.09 -34.74 -53.77
N ALA A 425 -8.37 -35.10 -53.58
CA ALA A 425 -8.89 -36.44 -53.32
C ALA A 425 -8.51 -37.47 -54.41
N PRO A 426 -8.65 -38.77 -54.12
CA PRO A 426 -9.80 -39.50 -54.69
C PRO A 426 -10.43 -40.57 -53.79
N SER A 427 -11.63 -40.95 -54.22
CA SER A 427 -12.58 -41.94 -53.71
C SER A 427 -12.06 -43.38 -53.63
N GLY A 428 -12.60 -44.16 -52.68
CA GLY A 428 -12.50 -45.62 -52.67
C GLY A 428 -13.10 -46.26 -51.42
N ASP A 429 -14.33 -46.77 -51.54
CA ASP A 429 -14.94 -47.84 -50.71
C ASP A 429 -15.15 -49.03 -51.70
N PRO A 430 -15.14 -50.34 -51.32
CA PRO A 430 -15.91 -50.88 -50.21
C PRO A 430 -15.30 -52.05 -49.38
N SER A 431 -15.88 -52.22 -48.18
CA SER A 431 -16.26 -53.48 -47.49
C SER A 431 -15.19 -54.39 -46.85
N PHE A 432 -15.32 -54.60 -45.53
CA PHE A 432 -15.73 -55.85 -44.82
C PHE A 432 -15.13 -55.93 -43.40
N GLY A 433 -15.99 -56.15 -42.40
CA GLY A 433 -15.74 -57.19 -41.40
C GLY A 433 -15.30 -56.79 -39.98
N SER A 434 -16.15 -57.20 -39.03
CA SER A 434 -15.88 -57.68 -37.66
C SER A 434 -15.94 -56.72 -36.46
N ASP A 435 -16.97 -57.03 -35.66
CA ASP A 435 -17.28 -56.68 -34.28
C ASP A 435 -16.11 -56.77 -33.29
N ALA A 436 -16.06 -55.83 -32.34
CA ALA A 436 -15.46 -56.05 -31.03
C ALA A 436 -16.26 -55.33 -29.93
N SER A 437 -16.88 -56.16 -29.11
CA SER A 437 -17.76 -55.89 -27.98
C SER A 437 -17.14 -55.05 -26.85
N SER A 438 -17.95 -54.14 -26.30
CA SER A 438 -17.72 -53.43 -25.05
C SER A 438 -17.90 -54.35 -23.83
N SER A 439 -16.84 -54.55 -23.05
CA SER A 439 -16.89 -55.27 -21.78
C SER A 439 -17.06 -54.31 -20.60
N SER A 440 -18.29 -54.20 -20.08
CA SER A 440 -18.57 -53.55 -18.79
C SER A 440 -18.20 -54.48 -17.64
N ARG A 441 -17.26 -54.06 -16.78
CA ARG A 441 -16.88 -54.81 -15.57
C ARG A 441 -17.89 -54.51 -14.46
N SER A 442 -18.65 -55.52 -14.07
CA SER A 442 -19.54 -55.47 -12.91
C SER A 442 -18.72 -55.47 -11.61
N LEU A 443 -19.11 -54.60 -10.68
CA LEU A 443 -18.49 -54.51 -9.35
C LEU A 443 -18.94 -55.69 -8.48
N SER A 444 -17.96 -56.37 -7.88
CA SER A 444 -18.17 -57.46 -6.93
C SER A 444 -19.02 -57.01 -5.75
N GLY A 445 -20.04 -57.80 -5.38
CA GLY A 445 -20.97 -57.50 -4.29
C GLY A 445 -20.31 -57.26 -2.92
N GLY A 446 -19.05 -57.66 -2.73
CA GLY A 446 -18.27 -57.32 -1.54
C GLY A 446 -17.93 -55.83 -1.40
N ALA A 447 -17.81 -55.09 -2.51
CA ALA A 447 -17.52 -53.65 -2.49
C ALA A 447 -18.73 -52.83 -2.03
N ILE A 448 -19.95 -53.29 -2.33
CA ILE A 448 -21.19 -52.62 -1.92
C ILE A 448 -21.44 -52.85 -0.42
N ALA A 449 -21.15 -54.04 0.10
CA ALA A 449 -21.30 -54.34 1.52
C ALA A 449 -20.32 -53.53 2.41
N GLY A 450 -19.09 -53.28 1.94
CA GLY A 450 -18.10 -52.50 2.68
C GLY A 450 -18.46 -51.02 2.84
N ILE A 451 -19.05 -50.40 1.81
CA ILE A 451 -19.41 -48.96 1.82
C ILE A 451 -20.54 -48.68 2.81
N VAL A 452 -21.51 -49.58 2.94
CA VAL A 452 -22.66 -49.40 3.84
C VAL A 452 -22.25 -49.51 5.31
N ILE A 453 -21.33 -50.42 5.65
CA ILE A 453 -20.84 -50.56 7.03
C ILE A 453 -19.95 -49.36 7.41
N GLY A 454 -19.14 -48.87 6.46
CA GLY A 454 -18.30 -47.68 6.66
C GLY A 454 -19.11 -46.39 6.86
N SER A 455 -20.20 -46.21 6.12
CA SER A 455 -21.02 -44.99 6.22
C SER A 455 -21.79 -44.92 7.54
N VAL A 456 -22.29 -46.05 8.06
CA VAL A 456 -22.95 -46.10 9.37
C VAL A 456 -21.96 -45.81 10.50
N GLY A 457 -20.76 -46.38 10.45
CA GLY A 457 -19.71 -46.09 11.44
C GLY A 457 -19.25 -44.63 11.42
N GLY A 458 -19.05 -44.06 10.22
CA GLY A 458 -18.68 -42.66 10.04
C GLY A 458 -19.75 -41.69 10.54
N PHE A 459 -21.03 -41.99 10.30
CA PHE A 459 -22.15 -41.16 10.74
C PHE A 459 -22.26 -41.14 12.27
N VAL A 460 -22.08 -42.28 12.95
CA VAL A 460 -22.11 -42.35 14.43
C VAL A 460 -20.98 -41.51 15.04
N LEU A 461 -19.77 -41.57 14.48
CA LEU A 461 -18.63 -40.76 14.95
C LEU A 461 -18.85 -39.26 14.71
N MET A 462 -19.47 -38.88 13.58
CA MET A 462 -19.79 -37.48 13.28
C MET A 462 -20.81 -36.93 14.30
N VAL A 463 -21.89 -37.67 14.57
CA VAL A 463 -22.91 -37.26 15.55
C VAL A 463 -22.33 -37.18 16.96
N ALA A 464 -21.48 -38.12 17.37
CA ALA A 464 -20.80 -38.09 18.66
C ALA A 464 -19.88 -36.86 18.81
N SER A 465 -19.15 -36.50 17.74
CA SER A 465 -18.26 -35.34 17.71
C SER A 465 -19.03 -34.02 17.82
N VAL A 466 -20.14 -33.89 17.07
CA VAL A 466 -21.03 -32.72 17.16
C VAL A 466 -21.65 -32.61 18.56
N PHE A 467 -22.10 -33.73 19.15
CA PHE A 467 -22.67 -33.74 20.49
C PHE A 467 -21.65 -33.30 21.56
N LEU A 468 -20.39 -33.76 21.47
CA LEU A 468 -19.32 -33.34 22.39
C LEU A 468 -18.98 -31.86 22.22
N ALA A 469 -18.90 -31.36 20.98
CA ALA A 469 -18.64 -29.94 20.70
C ALA A 469 -19.75 -29.03 21.26
N LEU A 470 -21.02 -29.42 21.09
CA LEU A 470 -22.16 -28.68 21.65
C LEU A 470 -22.16 -28.71 23.19
N ARG A 471 -21.76 -29.85 23.79
CA ARG A 471 -21.64 -29.96 25.25
C ARG A 471 -20.49 -29.10 25.80
N TYR A 472 -19.38 -29.00 25.06
CA TYR A 472 -18.25 -28.14 25.42
C TYR A 472 -18.61 -26.65 25.32
N LYS A 473 -19.26 -26.21 24.22
CA LYS A 473 -19.75 -24.83 24.07
C LYS A 473 -20.70 -24.41 25.21
N ARG A 474 -21.63 -25.30 25.60
CA ARG A 474 -22.56 -25.03 26.72
C ARG A 474 -21.87 -24.88 28.07
N ARG A 475 -20.68 -25.47 28.28
CA ARG A 475 -19.91 -25.29 29.50
C ARG A 475 -19.20 -23.94 29.53
N LEU A 476 -18.66 -23.48 28.39
CA LEU A 476 -18.00 -22.17 28.28
C LEU A 476 -18.97 -20.99 28.45
N SER A 477 -20.23 -21.12 28.01
CA SER A 477 -21.23 -20.05 28.19
C SER A 477 -21.65 -19.81 29.64
N LYS A 478 -21.32 -20.71 30.58
CA LYS A 478 -21.63 -20.51 32.01
C LYS A 478 -20.53 -19.78 32.79
N GLU A 479 -19.37 -19.51 32.18
CA GLU A 479 -18.23 -18.83 32.83
C GLU A 479 -18.06 -17.35 32.43
N ARG A 480 -18.89 -16.82 31.52
CA ARG A 480 -18.89 -15.38 31.15
C ARG A 480 -20.22 -14.71 31.46
N GLN A 481 -20.49 -14.49 32.74
CA GLN A 481 -21.30 -13.36 33.18
C GLN A 481 -20.50 -12.60 34.25
N VAL A 482 -19.57 -11.77 33.78
CA VAL A 482 -19.02 -10.66 34.57
C VAL A 482 -19.71 -9.42 34.05
N THR A 483 -20.55 -8.83 34.89
CA THR A 483 -21.23 -7.56 34.66
C THR A 483 -20.18 -6.44 34.67
N TYR A 484 -19.90 -5.83 33.51
CA TYR A 484 -19.11 -4.60 33.45
C TYR A 484 -20.04 -3.38 33.61
N PRO A 485 -19.66 -2.38 34.43
CA PRO A 485 -20.39 -1.13 34.52
C PRO A 485 -20.22 -0.32 33.22
N SER A 486 -21.27 0.41 32.88
CA SER A 486 -21.36 1.24 31.67
C SER A 486 -20.25 2.28 31.61
N PHE A 487 -19.53 2.31 30.49
CA PHE A 487 -18.52 3.31 30.16
C PHE A 487 -19.20 4.68 29.95
N VAL A 488 -18.73 5.69 30.68
CA VAL A 488 -19.10 7.10 30.51
C VAL A 488 -17.95 7.76 29.74
N PRO A 489 -18.16 8.28 28.51
CA PRO A 489 -17.11 8.95 27.76
C PRO A 489 -16.64 10.20 28.53
N SER A 490 -15.37 10.19 28.97
CA SER A 490 -14.77 11.33 29.66
C SER A 490 -14.21 12.33 28.64
N ALA A 491 -14.76 13.54 28.71
CA ALA A 491 -14.12 14.84 28.47
C ALA A 491 -13.18 14.97 27.25
N MET A 492 -13.81 15.40 26.16
CA MET A 492 -13.30 16.38 25.20
C MET A 492 -12.17 17.28 25.76
N TYR A 493 -11.00 17.22 25.14
CA TYR A 493 -9.90 18.17 25.37
C TYR A 493 -10.35 19.54 24.86
N ARG A 494 -10.66 20.45 25.79
CA ARG A 494 -11.02 21.84 25.50
C ARG A 494 -9.73 22.65 25.42
N GLN A 495 -9.35 23.11 24.23
CA GLN A 495 -8.30 24.12 24.09
C GLN A 495 -8.72 25.40 24.86
N PRO A 496 -7.81 26.07 25.59
CA PRO A 496 -8.11 27.34 26.23
C PRO A 496 -8.28 28.44 25.17
N ALA A 497 -9.45 29.06 25.15
CA ALA A 497 -9.66 30.33 24.48
C ALA A 497 -9.25 31.44 25.44
N GLU A 498 -8.14 32.14 25.17
CA GLU A 498 -7.92 33.54 25.57
C GLU A 498 -6.57 34.07 25.05
N MET A 499 -6.60 34.84 23.97
CA MET A 499 -6.04 36.20 23.90
C MET A 499 -6.49 36.86 22.60
N THR A 500 -7.69 37.44 22.65
CA THR A 500 -8.14 38.47 21.71
C THR A 500 -7.42 39.78 22.01
N GLY A 501 -6.70 40.33 21.03
CA GLY A 501 -6.18 41.69 21.09
C GLY A 501 -5.56 42.16 19.77
N ALA A 502 -6.27 43.04 19.07
CA ALA A 502 -5.86 43.84 17.90
C ALA A 502 -5.88 43.15 16.51
N VAL A 503 -7.09 43.02 15.95
CA VAL A 503 -7.30 42.85 14.50
C VAL A 503 -7.43 44.22 13.85
N GLY A 504 -6.41 44.60 13.09
CA GLY A 504 -6.51 45.59 12.01
C GLY A 504 -6.80 44.86 10.69
N LEU A 505 -7.98 45.13 10.14
CA LEU A 505 -8.50 44.86 8.79
C LEU A 505 -7.52 44.26 7.75
N LEU A 506 -7.69 42.97 7.41
CA LEU A 506 -7.37 42.39 6.09
C LEU A 506 -8.36 41.25 5.74
N PRO A 507 -8.62 40.96 4.45
CA PRO A 507 -9.79 40.20 3.98
C PRO A 507 -9.65 38.69 4.21
N ALA A 508 -10.81 38.03 4.33
CA ALA A 508 -10.93 36.59 4.48
C ALA A 508 -10.49 35.83 3.23
N GLU A 509 -9.34 35.18 3.31
CA GLU A 509 -8.95 34.06 2.46
C GLU A 509 -8.54 32.91 3.40
N TYR A 510 -9.29 31.81 3.34
CA TYR A 510 -9.17 30.67 4.24
C TYR A 510 -7.83 29.93 3.99
N SER A 511 -6.84 30.14 4.86
CA SER A 511 -5.72 29.21 5.01
C SER A 511 -6.06 28.20 6.10
N TRP A 512 -6.14 26.91 5.74
CA TRP A 512 -5.98 25.85 6.73
C TRP A 512 -4.49 25.78 7.08
N GLU A 513 -4.15 25.78 8.38
CA GLU A 513 -2.79 25.52 8.80
C GLU A 513 -2.44 24.07 8.48
N ASP A 514 -1.59 23.86 7.47
CA ASP A 514 -0.97 22.58 7.20
C ASP A 514 -0.05 22.22 8.37
N GLU A 515 -0.28 21.05 8.95
CA GLU A 515 0.49 20.46 10.05
C GLU A 515 1.99 20.21 9.71
N HIS A 516 2.41 20.52 8.47
CA HIS A 516 3.70 20.13 7.89
C HIS A 516 4.62 21.29 7.49
N GLY A 517 4.28 22.55 7.81
CA GLY A 517 5.19 23.70 7.70
C GLY A 517 5.62 24.09 6.28
N TYR A 518 5.15 23.40 5.24
CA TYR A 518 5.41 23.70 3.84
C TYR A 518 4.11 24.02 3.11
N GLY A 519 3.69 25.28 3.18
CA GLY A 519 2.64 25.80 2.31
C GLY A 519 3.11 25.88 0.86
N SER A 520 2.15 25.76 -0.07
CA SER A 520 2.37 25.94 -1.51
C SER A 520 3.08 27.27 -1.81
N GLY A 521 4.32 27.18 -2.26
CA GLY A 521 5.04 28.23 -2.99
C GLY A 521 5.03 29.64 -2.37
N GLN A 522 5.77 29.87 -1.29
CA GLN A 522 6.24 31.23 -1.01
C GLN A 522 7.33 31.62 -2.02
N ARG A 523 7.08 32.67 -2.80
CA ARG A 523 8.10 33.35 -3.58
C ARG A 523 9.16 33.89 -2.62
N TYR A 524 10.36 33.29 -2.63
CA TYR A 524 11.54 33.90 -2.04
C TYR A 524 11.90 35.15 -2.84
N LEU A 525 11.49 36.32 -2.34
CA LEU A 525 12.09 37.59 -2.77
C LEU A 525 13.45 37.70 -2.08
N THR A 526 14.49 37.31 -2.80
CA THR A 526 15.85 37.79 -2.51
C THR A 526 15.96 39.20 -3.08
N GLU A 527 15.98 40.22 -2.22
CA GLU A 527 16.54 41.51 -2.60
C GLU A 527 17.53 41.97 -1.53
N LYS A 528 18.79 41.88 -1.92
CA LYS A 528 19.93 42.45 -1.24
C LYS A 528 20.36 43.62 -2.13
N ASP A 529 20.15 44.84 -1.67
CA ASP A 529 20.99 45.95 -2.12
C ASP A 529 21.26 46.93 -0.99
N SER A 530 22.53 47.32 -0.94
CA SER A 530 23.18 48.14 0.08
C SER A 530 23.34 49.56 -0.45
N ALA A 531 23.06 50.59 0.35
CA ALA A 531 23.81 51.86 0.30
C ALA A 531 23.46 52.79 1.48
N ALA A 532 24.47 53.04 2.31
CA ALA A 532 24.92 54.30 2.89
C ALA A 532 23.92 55.38 3.40
N GLU A 533 24.06 55.65 4.71
CA GLU A 533 23.96 56.92 5.46
C GLU A 533 24.12 58.26 4.68
N PRO A 534 23.65 59.43 5.20
CA PRO A 534 23.87 59.85 6.60
C PRO A 534 22.77 60.64 7.33
N SER A 535 23.00 60.76 8.65
CA SER A 535 22.27 61.59 9.61
C SER A 535 22.27 63.08 9.26
N VAL A 536 21.14 63.76 9.45
CA VAL A 536 21.09 65.20 9.77
C VAL A 536 20.01 65.47 10.83
N THR A 537 20.43 66.24 11.82
CA THR A 537 19.78 66.69 13.05
C THR A 537 18.80 67.87 12.86
N GLY A 538 17.60 67.75 13.47
CA GLY A 538 16.81 68.81 14.14
C GLY A 538 16.02 69.83 13.28
N PRO A 539 15.21 70.73 13.90
CA PRO A 539 14.45 70.62 15.14
C PRO A 539 12.94 70.98 14.98
N LEU A 540 12.14 70.61 15.98
CA LEU A 540 10.76 71.05 16.20
C LEU A 540 10.70 72.50 16.73
N ALA A 541 9.91 73.34 16.08
CA ALA A 541 9.28 74.56 16.61
C ALA A 541 7.96 74.77 15.85
N GLU A 542 6.80 74.45 16.43
CA GLU A 542 5.92 75.29 17.26
C GLU A 542 5.00 76.26 16.47
N LYS A 543 3.69 75.99 16.60
CA LYS A 543 2.49 76.88 16.48
C LYS A 543 2.16 77.57 15.16
N SER A 544 0.92 77.40 14.68
CA SER A 544 -0.19 78.32 15.02
C SER A 544 -1.47 78.06 14.20
N SER A 545 -2.59 77.91 14.93
CA SER A 545 -3.93 78.50 14.76
C SER A 545 -4.90 78.17 13.59
N ALA A 546 -6.17 78.07 14.04
CA ALA A 546 -7.46 78.30 13.38
C ALA A 546 -8.02 77.13 12.53
N GLU A 547 -9.24 76.62 12.72
CA GLU A 547 -10.45 77.05 13.47
C GLU A 547 -11.04 75.93 14.35
#